data_AF-A0A2D1SSK9-F1
#
_entry.id   AF-A0A2D1SSK9-F1
#
_cell.length_a   1.000
_cell.length_b   1.000
_cell.length_c   1.000
_cell.angle_alpha   90.00
_cell.angle_beta   90.00
_cell.angle_gamma   90.00
#
_symmetry.space_group_name_H-M   'P 1'
#
loop_
_entity.id
_entity.type
_entity.pdbx_description
1 polymer ?
#
loop_
_entity_poly.entity_id
_entity_poly.type
_entity_poly.pdbx_seq_one_letter_code
_entity_poly.pdbx_strand_id
1 'polypeptide(L)'
;MANNIIEQAKRGLEGFTRGGYHTSCHYGKYQEEYFKYFGDPDYETRKYAIAAFTCMLGAWETGALFIFQPVKEWEENKKWSSNPLNQKRFYRFKDYLHALLDHHEQIEKEFPYMFEEIILFLIEIEQNKGISYEEWFPEHNPNVFKRLREEVLIPKKQLAEKRSPHKYLLKEIGIKPFFESDKY
;
A
#
# COMPACT_ATOMS: atom_id res chain seq x y z
N MET A 1 -10.34 -13.71 -19.86
CA MET A 1 -8.94 -13.26 -19.76
C MET A 1 -8.55 -13.36 -18.29
N ALA A 2 -7.86 -14.44 -17.92
CA ALA A 2 -7.52 -14.70 -16.52
C ALA A 2 -6.32 -13.84 -16.08
N ASN A 3 -6.60 -12.92 -15.15
CA ASN A 3 -5.77 -12.38 -14.06
C ASN A 3 -4.32 -11.96 -14.35
N ASN A 4 -4.15 -10.95 -15.20
CA ASN A 4 -2.89 -10.20 -15.32
C ASN A 4 -2.47 -9.55 -13.97
N ILE A 5 -3.43 -9.10 -13.17
CA ILE A 5 -3.17 -8.34 -11.93
C ILE A 5 -2.54 -9.19 -10.83
N ILE A 6 -3.04 -10.43 -10.67
CA ILE A 6 -2.57 -11.35 -9.64
C ILE A 6 -1.10 -11.69 -9.88
N GLU A 7 -0.75 -12.01 -11.12
CA GLU A 7 0.61 -12.36 -11.49
C GLU A 7 1.57 -11.17 -11.36
N GLN A 8 1.11 -9.95 -11.65
CA GLN A 8 1.90 -8.75 -11.41
C GLN A 8 2.09 -8.46 -9.92
N ALA A 9 1.04 -8.61 -9.11
CA ALA A 9 1.11 -8.44 -7.67
C ALA A 9 2.09 -9.44 -7.05
N LYS A 10 2.00 -10.72 -7.42
CA LYS A 10 2.93 -11.78 -6.99
C LYS A 10 4.38 -11.45 -7.33
N ARG A 11 4.66 -10.92 -8.53
CA ARG A 11 6.02 -10.49 -8.90
C ARG A 11 6.53 -9.34 -8.04
N GLY A 12 5.67 -8.42 -7.61
CA GLY A 12 6.02 -7.39 -6.63
C GLY A 12 6.32 -7.97 -5.25
N LEU A 13 5.58 -9.00 -4.85
CA LEU A 13 5.77 -9.74 -3.60
C LEU A 13 7.05 -10.57 -3.56
N GLU A 14 7.60 -11.02 -4.70
CA GLU A 14 8.90 -11.72 -4.73
C GLU A 14 10.00 -10.90 -4.06
N GLY A 15 9.99 -9.57 -4.26
CA GLY A 15 10.86 -8.66 -3.54
C GLY A 15 10.63 -8.74 -2.04
N PHE A 16 9.38 -8.53 -1.62
CA PHE A 16 8.97 -8.63 -0.22
C PHE A 16 9.39 -9.94 0.46
N THR A 17 9.33 -11.08 -0.22
CA THR A 17 9.78 -12.37 0.37
C THR A 17 11.29 -12.44 0.65
N ARG A 18 12.11 -11.58 0.04
CA ARG A 18 13.57 -11.60 0.15
C ARG A 18 14.12 -10.58 1.13
N GLY A 19 13.49 -9.42 1.27
CA GLY A 19 13.93 -8.36 2.19
C GLY A 19 12.79 -7.62 2.87
N GLY A 20 11.55 -8.05 2.76
CA GLY A 20 10.41 -7.27 3.27
C GLY A 20 10.19 -6.00 2.45
N TYR A 21 9.59 -4.99 3.08
CA TYR A 21 9.04 -3.83 2.37
C TYR A 21 10.08 -3.00 1.59
N HIS A 22 11.31 -2.88 2.06
CA HIS A 22 12.35 -2.12 1.34
C HIS A 22 12.76 -2.75 -0.01
N THR A 23 12.39 -4.02 -0.22
CA THR A 23 12.66 -4.77 -1.47
C THR A 23 11.43 -4.99 -2.33
N SER A 24 10.24 -4.54 -1.92
CA SER A 24 9.02 -4.69 -2.71
C SER A 24 8.95 -3.65 -3.84
N CYS A 25 9.82 -3.79 -4.85
CA CYS A 25 10.13 -2.70 -5.78
C CYS A 25 9.57 -2.85 -7.20
N HIS A 26 8.90 -3.97 -7.52
CA HIS A 26 8.57 -4.25 -8.92
C HIS A 26 7.21 -3.72 -9.41
N TYR A 27 6.39 -3.11 -8.55
CA TYR A 27 5.06 -2.65 -8.96
C TYR A 27 5.10 -1.53 -10.01
N GLY A 28 6.05 -0.59 -9.95
CA GLY A 28 6.13 0.53 -10.89
C GLY A 28 6.41 0.14 -12.35
N LYS A 29 6.87 -1.10 -12.60
CA LYS A 29 7.08 -1.62 -13.96
C LYS A 29 5.74 -1.95 -14.65
N TYR A 30 4.72 -2.33 -13.88
CA TYR A 30 3.52 -2.94 -14.43
C TYR A 30 2.32 -2.00 -14.54
N GLN A 31 2.36 -0.85 -13.85
CA GLN A 31 1.38 0.24 -13.99
C GLN A 31 -0.07 -0.17 -13.73
N GLU A 32 -0.28 -1.26 -13.00
CA GLU A 32 -1.62 -1.74 -12.70
C GLU A 32 -2.28 -0.90 -11.63
N GLU A 33 -3.50 -0.48 -11.88
CA GLU A 33 -4.26 0.36 -10.97
C GLU A 33 -4.95 -0.52 -9.92
N TYR A 34 -4.14 -1.09 -9.00
CA TYR A 34 -4.60 -2.08 -8.01
C TYR A 34 -5.79 -1.58 -7.18
N PHE A 35 -5.90 -0.28 -6.94
CA PHE A 35 -7.03 0.32 -6.23
C PHE A 35 -8.40 -0.04 -6.85
N LYS A 36 -8.47 -0.30 -8.17
CA LYS A 36 -9.72 -0.68 -8.86
C LYS A 36 -10.26 -2.05 -8.44
N TYR A 37 -9.42 -2.87 -7.81
CA TYR A 37 -9.72 -4.25 -7.50
C TYR A 37 -9.98 -4.48 -6.00
N PHE A 38 -10.06 -3.43 -5.19
CA PHE A 38 -10.32 -3.58 -3.74
C PHE A 38 -11.72 -4.14 -3.45
N GLY A 39 -12.69 -3.87 -4.32
CA GLY A 39 -14.04 -4.43 -4.30
C GLY A 39 -14.33 -5.45 -5.40
N ASP A 40 -13.29 -6.05 -6.02
CA ASP A 40 -13.49 -7.03 -7.10
C ASP A 40 -14.29 -8.24 -6.59
N PRO A 41 -15.20 -8.86 -7.37
CA PRO A 41 -15.93 -10.06 -6.92
C PRO A 41 -15.02 -11.26 -6.60
N ASP A 42 -13.86 -11.39 -7.24
CA ASP A 42 -12.90 -12.46 -7.02
C ASP A 42 -12.02 -12.20 -5.77
N TYR A 43 -12.08 -13.13 -4.80
CA TYR A 43 -11.35 -13.01 -3.54
C TYR A 43 -9.84 -12.92 -3.74
N GLU A 44 -9.27 -13.74 -4.64
CA GLU A 44 -7.83 -13.73 -4.89
C GLU A 44 -7.39 -12.41 -5.53
N THR A 45 -8.19 -11.87 -6.44
CA THR A 45 -7.95 -10.57 -7.06
C THR A 45 -7.94 -9.44 -6.03
N ARG A 46 -8.92 -9.40 -5.11
CA ARG A 46 -8.90 -8.46 -3.96
C ARG A 46 -7.66 -8.65 -3.10
N LYS A 47 -7.38 -9.88 -2.67
CA LYS A 47 -6.23 -10.22 -1.81
C LYS A 47 -4.92 -9.67 -2.38
N TYR A 48 -4.67 -9.93 -3.67
CA TYR A 48 -3.42 -9.51 -4.30
C TYR A 48 -3.36 -8.02 -4.61
N ALA A 49 -4.48 -7.37 -4.87
CA ALA A 49 -4.55 -5.91 -4.99
C ALA A 49 -4.25 -5.21 -3.66
N ILE A 50 -4.82 -5.71 -2.56
CA ILE A 50 -4.55 -5.22 -1.20
C ILE A 50 -3.09 -5.49 -0.82
N ALA A 51 -2.57 -6.69 -1.08
CA ALA A 51 -1.16 -7.02 -0.81
C ALA A 51 -0.20 -6.08 -1.56
N ALA A 52 -0.50 -5.75 -2.83
CA ALA A 52 0.28 -4.79 -3.59
C ALA A 52 0.26 -3.40 -2.92
N PHE A 53 -0.91 -2.94 -2.48
CA PHE A 53 -1.05 -1.67 -1.78
C PHE A 53 -0.32 -1.64 -0.43
N THR A 54 -0.44 -2.70 0.38
CA THR A 54 0.29 -2.83 1.65
C THR A 54 1.81 -2.73 1.42
N CYS A 55 2.34 -3.43 0.41
CA CYS A 55 3.75 -3.33 0.06
C CYS A 55 4.15 -1.95 -0.47
N MET A 56 3.29 -1.30 -1.25
CA MET A 56 3.52 0.07 -1.73
C MET A 56 3.63 1.06 -0.57
N LEU A 57 2.75 0.96 0.43
CA LEU A 57 2.81 1.78 1.63
C LEU A 57 4.06 1.48 2.45
N GLY A 58 4.39 0.21 2.71
CA GLY A 58 5.59 -0.13 3.48
C GLY A 58 6.89 0.29 2.77
N ALA A 59 6.95 0.20 1.44
CA ALA A 59 8.10 0.69 0.68
C ALA A 59 8.23 2.23 0.72
N TRP A 60 7.08 2.93 0.80
CA TRP A 60 7.05 4.37 0.94
C TRP A 60 7.44 4.83 2.35
N GLU A 61 6.89 4.16 3.38
CA GLU A 61 7.19 4.41 4.79
C GLU A 61 8.69 4.27 5.07
N THR A 62 9.30 3.18 4.60
CA THR A 62 10.74 2.94 4.78
C THR A 62 11.65 3.90 3.98
N GLY A 63 11.08 4.79 3.16
CA GLY A 63 11.81 5.68 2.26
C GLY A 63 12.55 4.96 1.12
N ALA A 64 12.35 3.65 0.97
CA ALA A 64 13.03 2.84 -0.03
C ALA A 64 12.61 3.22 -1.46
N LEU A 65 11.34 3.62 -1.63
CA LEU A 65 10.78 4.02 -2.91
C LEU A 65 9.82 5.20 -2.79
N PHE A 66 9.93 6.14 -3.73
CA PHE A 66 8.99 7.24 -3.89
C PHE A 66 7.74 6.79 -4.66
N ILE A 67 6.92 5.93 -4.05
CA ILE A 67 5.74 5.33 -4.68
C ILE A 67 4.62 6.35 -4.91
N PHE A 68 4.33 7.13 -3.86
CA PHE A 68 3.30 8.15 -3.82
C PHE A 68 3.99 9.51 -3.65
N GLN A 69 3.70 10.45 -4.56
CA GLN A 69 4.27 11.80 -4.52
C GLN A 69 3.23 12.84 -4.91
N PRO A 70 3.26 14.04 -4.30
CA PRO A 70 2.51 15.18 -4.77
C PRO A 70 2.91 15.56 -6.20
N VAL A 71 1.99 16.16 -6.95
CA VAL A 71 2.22 16.57 -8.35
C VAL A 71 3.45 17.46 -8.49
N LYS A 72 3.66 18.38 -7.54
CA LYS A 72 4.83 19.27 -7.56
C LYS A 72 6.15 18.51 -7.42
N GLU A 73 6.26 17.61 -6.43
CA GLU A 73 7.45 16.78 -6.24
C GLU A 73 7.69 15.88 -7.46
N TRP A 74 6.62 15.35 -8.05
CA TRP A 74 6.69 14.59 -9.30
C TRP A 74 7.25 15.41 -10.46
N GLU A 75 6.74 16.62 -10.69
CA GLU A 75 7.20 17.52 -11.74
C GLU A 75 8.68 17.90 -11.55
N GLU A 76 9.12 18.09 -10.31
CA GLU A 76 10.52 18.35 -9.98
C GLU A 76 11.41 17.13 -10.26
N ASN A 77 11.02 15.94 -9.81
CA ASN A 77 11.76 14.70 -10.04
C ASN A 77 11.84 14.31 -11.52
N LYS A 78 10.81 14.64 -12.30
CA LYS A 78 10.78 14.44 -13.75
C LYS A 78 11.88 15.23 -14.46
N LYS A 79 12.23 16.43 -13.99
CA LYS A 79 13.27 17.29 -14.60
C LYS A 79 14.66 16.65 -14.55
N TRP A 80 14.92 15.86 -13.52
CA TRP A 80 16.22 15.21 -13.29
C TRP A 80 16.33 13.82 -13.91
N SER A 81 15.27 13.33 -14.57
CA SER A 81 15.28 12.02 -15.20
C SER A 81 15.05 12.03 -16.70
N SER A 82 16.12 11.71 -17.44
CA SER A 82 16.09 11.45 -18.88
C SER A 82 15.50 10.09 -19.25
N ASN A 83 15.18 9.23 -18.26
CA ASN A 83 14.63 7.90 -18.51
C ASN A 83 13.09 7.93 -18.57
N PRO A 84 12.46 7.60 -19.71
CA PRO A 84 11.00 7.54 -19.85
C PRO A 84 10.32 6.58 -18.86
N LEU A 85 11.04 5.57 -18.37
CA LEU A 85 10.54 4.62 -17.37
C LEU A 85 10.46 5.24 -15.97
N ASN A 86 11.16 6.33 -15.69
CA ASN A 86 11.09 7.02 -14.40
C ASN A 86 9.89 7.98 -14.35
N GLN A 87 9.37 8.41 -15.50
CA GLN A 87 8.20 9.29 -15.57
C GLN A 87 6.87 8.55 -15.26
N LYS A 88 6.89 7.21 -15.25
CA LYS A 88 5.71 6.33 -15.15
C LYS A 88 5.63 5.49 -13.86
N ARG A 89 6.38 5.84 -12.82
CA ARG A 89 6.53 5.03 -11.58
C ARG A 89 5.56 5.37 -10.46
N PHE A 90 4.71 6.38 -10.65
CA PHE A 90 3.97 6.97 -9.55
C PHE A 90 2.53 6.48 -9.53
N TYR A 91 2.09 6.11 -8.34
CA TYR A 91 0.72 5.78 -8.07
C TYR A 91 0.01 7.00 -7.50
N ARG A 92 -1.25 7.19 -7.88
CA ARG A 92 -2.07 8.31 -7.40
C ARG A 92 -2.59 7.98 -6.02
N PHE A 93 -1.98 8.56 -4.99
CA PHE A 93 -2.33 8.27 -3.60
C PHE A 93 -3.82 8.46 -3.33
N LYS A 94 -4.40 9.56 -3.83
CA LYS A 94 -5.83 9.85 -3.75
C LYS A 94 -6.73 8.69 -4.21
N ASP A 95 -6.38 8.02 -5.30
CA ASP A 95 -7.24 6.96 -5.86
C ASP A 95 -7.23 5.71 -4.95
N TYR A 96 -6.07 5.40 -4.34
CA TYR A 96 -5.97 4.36 -3.32
C TYR A 96 -6.70 4.73 -2.03
N LEU A 97 -6.66 5.99 -1.61
CA LEU A 97 -7.40 6.44 -0.43
C LEU A 97 -8.92 6.36 -0.63
N HIS A 98 -9.41 6.71 -1.81
CA HIS A 98 -10.83 6.54 -2.12
C HIS A 98 -11.23 5.07 -2.11
N ALA A 99 -10.46 4.19 -2.76
CA ALA A 99 -10.73 2.76 -2.75
C ALA A 99 -10.67 2.17 -1.33
N LEU A 100 -9.71 2.60 -0.50
CA LEU A 100 -9.63 2.20 0.91
C LEU A 100 -10.89 2.66 1.67
N LEU A 101 -11.28 3.94 1.54
CA LEU A 101 -12.48 4.47 2.20
C LEU A 101 -13.75 3.72 1.80
N ASP A 102 -13.89 3.37 0.53
CA ASP A 102 -15.09 2.69 0.02
C ASP A 102 -15.15 1.21 0.44
N HIS A 103 -14.01 0.59 0.77
CA HIS A 103 -13.91 -0.86 1.02
C HIS A 103 -13.30 -1.25 2.38
N HIS A 104 -12.98 -0.30 3.26
CA HIS A 104 -12.21 -0.56 4.49
C HIS A 104 -12.84 -1.63 5.41
N GLU A 105 -14.16 -1.64 5.57
CA GLU A 105 -14.85 -2.66 6.38
C GLU A 105 -14.68 -4.07 5.80
N GLN A 106 -14.75 -4.19 4.46
CA GLN A 106 -14.52 -5.46 3.78
C GLN A 106 -13.07 -5.90 3.90
N ILE A 107 -12.13 -4.96 3.70
CA ILE A 107 -10.69 -5.23 3.78
C ILE A 107 -10.32 -5.67 5.20
N GLU A 108 -10.81 -5.00 6.23
CA GLU A 108 -10.56 -5.37 7.63
C GLU A 108 -11.08 -6.78 7.93
N LYS A 109 -12.26 -7.13 7.42
CA LYS A 109 -12.88 -8.44 7.65
C LYS A 109 -12.16 -9.58 6.91
N GLU A 110 -11.79 -9.35 5.66
CA GLU A 110 -11.21 -10.39 4.80
C GLU A 110 -9.70 -10.51 4.96
N PHE A 111 -9.02 -9.39 5.24
CA PHE A 111 -7.56 -9.27 5.28
C PHE A 111 -7.09 -8.47 6.51
N PRO A 112 -7.44 -8.90 7.74
CA PRO A 112 -7.16 -8.15 8.96
C PRO A 112 -5.68 -7.79 9.16
N TYR A 113 -4.74 -8.64 8.74
CA TYR A 113 -3.31 -8.39 8.97
C TYR A 113 -2.72 -7.41 7.97
N MET A 114 -3.13 -7.47 6.70
CA MET A 114 -2.81 -6.45 5.70
C MET A 114 -3.45 -5.12 6.05
N PHE A 115 -4.68 -5.13 6.58
CA PHE A 115 -5.35 -3.92 7.07
C PHE A 115 -4.60 -3.29 8.23
N GLU A 116 -4.17 -4.08 9.22
CA GLU A 116 -3.33 -3.62 10.34
C GLU A 116 -2.07 -2.89 9.85
N GLU A 117 -1.35 -3.47 8.89
CA GLU A 117 -0.15 -2.85 8.30
C GLU A 117 -0.49 -1.56 7.52
N ILE A 118 -1.60 -1.52 6.78
CA ILE A 118 -2.06 -0.31 6.07
C ILE A 118 -2.31 0.83 7.07
N ILE A 119 -3.01 0.56 8.19
CA ILE A 119 -3.27 1.58 9.22
C ILE A 119 -1.96 2.07 9.84
N LEU A 120 -1.07 1.14 10.18
CA LEU A 120 0.24 1.46 10.75
C LEU A 120 1.01 2.40 9.82
N PHE A 121 1.19 2.03 8.54
CA PHE A 121 1.99 2.83 7.61
C PHE A 121 1.37 4.19 7.33
N LEU A 122 0.04 4.29 7.20
CA LEU A 122 -0.60 5.59 6.99
C LEU A 122 -0.39 6.53 8.19
N ILE A 123 -0.30 6.00 9.41
CA ILE A 123 0.02 6.79 10.61
C ILE A 123 1.50 7.16 10.62
N GLU A 124 2.39 6.18 10.43
CA GLU A 124 3.85 6.38 10.50
C GLU A 124 4.36 7.30 9.39
N ILE A 125 3.83 7.22 8.18
CA ILE A 125 4.23 8.07 7.05
C ILE A 125 3.99 9.55 7.36
N GLU A 126 2.81 9.92 7.86
CA GLU A 126 2.48 11.31 8.22
C GLU A 126 3.34 11.79 9.40
N GLN A 127 3.50 10.94 10.43
CA GLN A 127 4.31 11.24 11.61
C GLN A 127 5.79 11.44 11.27
N ASN A 128 6.37 10.53 10.49
CA ASN A 128 7.77 10.56 10.08
C ASN A 128 8.06 11.74 9.13
N LYS A 129 7.10 12.08 8.26
CA LYS A 129 7.22 13.27 7.41
C LYS A 129 7.15 14.56 8.22
N GLY A 130 6.40 14.58 9.33
CA GLY A 130 6.26 15.73 10.22
C GLY A 130 5.36 16.86 9.70
N ILE A 131 4.64 16.61 8.60
CA ILE A 131 3.58 17.48 8.07
C ILE A 131 2.34 16.66 7.76
N SER A 132 1.17 17.27 7.85
CA SER A 132 -0.10 16.60 7.54
C SER A 132 -0.20 16.21 6.07
N TYR A 133 -1.00 15.20 5.75
CA TYR A 133 -1.28 14.85 4.36
C TYR A 133 -1.95 15.98 3.58
N GLU A 134 -2.81 16.80 4.19
CA GLU A 134 -3.35 18.00 3.55
C GLU A 134 -2.26 18.99 3.11
N GLU A 135 -1.25 19.20 3.95
CA GLU A 135 -0.13 20.08 3.64
C GLU A 135 0.82 19.45 2.62
N TRP A 136 1.03 18.14 2.70
CA TRP A 136 1.91 17.42 1.78
C TRP A 136 1.30 17.27 0.38
N PHE A 137 -0.02 17.04 0.28
CA PHE A 137 -0.77 16.86 -0.96
C PHE A 137 -1.82 17.96 -1.14
N PRO A 138 -1.40 19.23 -1.32
CA PRO A 138 -2.32 20.37 -1.39
C PRO A 138 -3.25 20.33 -2.61
N GLU A 139 -2.92 19.55 -3.64
CA GLU A 139 -3.74 19.36 -4.83
C GLU A 139 -4.90 18.36 -4.62
N HIS A 140 -4.89 17.60 -3.53
CA HIS A 140 -5.96 16.67 -3.20
C HIS A 140 -7.09 17.39 -2.46
N ASN A 141 -8.33 16.90 -2.61
CA ASN A 141 -9.45 17.45 -1.86
C ASN A 141 -9.24 17.13 -0.37
N PRO A 142 -9.14 18.12 0.54
CA PRO A 142 -8.84 17.87 1.96
C PRO A 142 -9.88 16.98 2.64
N ASN A 143 -11.10 16.90 2.09
CA ASN A 143 -12.12 16.00 2.61
C ASN A 143 -11.71 14.52 2.56
N VAL A 144 -10.83 14.10 1.63
CA VAL A 144 -10.37 12.70 1.58
C VAL A 144 -9.53 12.35 2.82
N PHE A 145 -8.65 13.24 3.25
CA PHE A 145 -7.79 13.04 4.41
C PHE A 145 -8.57 13.19 5.72
N LYS A 146 -9.53 14.12 5.76
CA LYS A 146 -10.48 14.20 6.86
C LYS A 146 -11.24 12.88 7.04
N ARG A 147 -11.84 12.35 5.98
CA ARG A 147 -12.55 11.06 5.99
C ARG A 147 -11.62 9.92 6.39
N LEU A 148 -10.40 9.87 5.82
CA LEU A 148 -9.40 8.87 6.19
C LEU A 148 -9.14 8.86 7.71
N ARG A 149 -8.97 10.04 8.31
CA ARG A 149 -8.76 10.15 9.75
C ARG A 149 -9.99 9.73 10.55
N GLU A 150 -11.17 10.25 10.22
CA GLU A 150 -12.40 10.05 11.00
C GLU A 150 -13.00 8.64 10.86
N GLU A 151 -12.98 8.07 9.66
CA GLU A 151 -13.60 6.78 9.35
C GLU A 151 -12.64 5.60 9.60
N VAL A 152 -11.33 5.81 9.40
CA VAL A 152 -10.35 4.71 9.34
C VAL A 152 -9.27 4.83 10.42
N LEU A 153 -8.47 5.90 10.44
CA LEU A 153 -7.27 5.95 11.29
C LEU A 153 -7.59 6.12 12.78
N ILE A 154 -8.48 7.05 13.16
CA ILE A 154 -8.86 7.27 14.56
C ILE A 154 -9.56 6.04 15.16
N PRO A 155 -10.60 5.47 14.52
CA PRO A 155 -11.30 4.31 15.09
C PRO A 155 -10.43 3.06 15.22
N LYS A 156 -9.36 2.97 14.42
CA LYS A 156 -8.48 1.80 14.34
C LYS A 156 -7.09 2.06 14.91
N LYS A 157 -6.87 3.18 15.60
CA LYS A 157 -5.56 3.57 16.13
C LYS A 157 -4.87 2.47 16.96
N GLN A 158 -5.63 1.70 17.74
CA GLN A 158 -5.10 0.59 18.54
C GLN A 158 -4.35 -0.48 17.71
N LEU A 159 -4.66 -0.62 16.42
CA LEU A 159 -3.99 -1.56 15.52
C LEU A 159 -2.52 -1.18 15.31
N ALA A 160 -2.21 0.12 15.32
CA ALA A 160 -0.83 0.60 15.23
C ALA A 160 -0.06 0.45 16.56
N GLU A 161 -0.76 0.35 17.69
CA GLU A 161 -0.13 0.28 19.03
C GLU A 161 0.25 -1.15 19.43
N LYS A 162 -0.51 -2.15 18.96
CA LYS A 162 -0.29 -3.56 19.32
C LYS A 162 -0.30 -4.45 18.09
N ARG A 163 0.89 -4.72 17.57
CA ARG A 163 1.06 -5.50 16.35
C ARG A 163 0.82 -7.00 16.55
N SER A 164 0.13 -7.57 15.59
CA SER A 164 0.06 -9.01 15.37
C SER A 164 1.43 -9.56 14.97
N PRO A 165 1.77 -10.80 15.37
CA PRO A 165 2.95 -11.47 14.86
C PRO A 165 2.99 -11.49 13.33
N HIS A 166 4.12 -11.08 12.74
CA HIS A 166 4.31 -10.94 11.30
C HIS A 166 3.98 -12.22 10.49
N LYS A 167 4.13 -13.41 11.09
CA LYS A 167 3.76 -14.68 10.47
C LYS A 167 2.29 -14.72 10.00
N TYR A 168 1.39 -14.01 10.66
CA TYR A 168 -0.01 -13.95 10.27
C TYR A 168 -0.23 -13.17 8.98
N LEU A 169 0.49 -12.06 8.80
CA LEU A 169 0.54 -11.33 7.53
C LEU A 169 1.06 -12.23 6.40
N LEU A 170 2.17 -12.95 6.63
CA LEU A 170 2.73 -13.85 5.62
C LEU A 170 1.72 -14.93 5.20
N LYS A 171 1.03 -15.53 6.17
CA LYS A 171 -0.02 -16.52 5.93
C LYS A 171 -1.18 -15.92 5.14
N GLU A 172 -1.62 -14.71 5.48
CA GLU A 172 -2.73 -14.02 4.81
C GLU A 172 -2.40 -13.70 3.35
N ILE A 173 -1.19 -13.22 3.06
CA ILE A 173 -0.72 -12.97 1.68
C ILE A 173 -0.56 -14.29 0.90
N GLY A 174 -0.37 -15.41 1.60
CA GLY A 174 -0.08 -16.71 1.01
C GLY A 174 1.41 -16.95 0.74
N ILE A 175 2.28 -16.24 1.48
CA ILE A 175 3.73 -16.44 1.46
C ILE A 175 4.07 -17.60 2.40
N LYS A 176 4.83 -18.56 1.88
CA LYS A 176 5.29 -19.68 2.69
C LYS A 176 6.23 -19.17 3.78
N PRO A 177 6.06 -19.62 5.03
CA PRO A 177 6.96 -19.25 6.12
C PRO A 177 8.40 -19.64 5.82
N PHE A 178 9.34 -18.82 6.29
CA PHE A 178 10.77 -19.08 6.12
C PHE A 178 11.25 -20.16 7.10
N PHE A 179 10.67 -20.21 8.31
CA PHE A 179 10.97 -21.22 9.33
C PHE A 179 9.79 -22.15 9.58
N GLU A 180 10.09 -23.39 9.97
CA GLU A 180 9.05 -24.37 10.28
C GLU A 180 8.24 -24.01 11.52
N SER A 181 8.84 -23.29 12.47
CA SER A 181 8.18 -22.71 13.64
C SER A 181 7.09 -21.70 13.29
N ASP A 182 7.14 -21.10 12.10
CA ASP A 182 6.15 -20.12 11.66
C ASP A 182 4.89 -20.81 11.06
N LYS A 183 4.91 -22.14 10.88
CA LYS A 183 3.74 -22.92 10.45
C LYS A 183 2.71 -23.13 11.57
N TYR A 184 3.13 -22.99 12.84
CA TYR A 184 2.34 -23.33 14.03
C TYR A 184 2.04 -22.10 14.89
#